data_AF-H2DP99-F1
#
_entry.id   AF-H2DP99-F1
#
_cell.length_a   1.000
_cell.length_b   1.000
_cell.length_c   1.000
_cell.angle_alpha   90.00
_cell.angle_beta   90.00
_cell.angle_gamma   90.00
#
_symmetry.space_group_name_H-M   'P 1'
#
loop_
_entity.id
_entity.type
_entity.pdbx_description
1 polymer ?
#
loop_
_entity_poly.entity_id
_entity_poly.type
_entity_poly.pdbx_seq_one_letter_code
_entity_poly.pdbx_strand_id
1 'polypeptide(L)'
;YGVVDHHRVANFETANPLYMRVEPVGSASSIVYRMFKENGIAVPKAIAGMLLSGLISDTLLLKSPTTHVSDHRVAEELAELAEVTLEEYGMSLLKAGTNLASKSEAELIDIDAKTFELNGNAVRVAQVNTVDIAEVLERQEAIEAAIKEAMVAAGYSDFVLMITDIVNSNSEILAIGTNMDKVE
;
A
#
# COMPACT_ATOMS: atom_id res chain seq x y z
N TYR A 1 -0.34 7.31 -23.64
CA TYR A 1 -1.32 6.63 -22.75
C TYR A 1 -0.83 5.21 -22.55
N GLY A 2 -0.68 4.78 -21.30
CA GLY A 2 -0.20 3.44 -20.98
C GLY A 2 -0.36 3.12 -19.50
N VAL A 3 -0.07 1.88 -19.13
CA VAL A 3 -0.13 1.38 -17.75
C VAL A 3 1.30 1.12 -17.25
N VAL A 4 1.62 1.62 -16.06
CA VAL A 4 2.84 1.31 -15.32
C VAL A 4 2.40 0.83 -13.95
N ASP A 5 2.66 -0.43 -13.63
CA ASP A 5 2.12 -1.06 -12.43
C ASP A 5 3.05 -2.16 -11.90
N HIS A 6 2.84 -2.59 -10.67
CA HIS A 6 3.57 -3.67 -9.99
C HIS A 6 2.65 -4.74 -9.37
N HIS A 7 1.33 -4.61 -9.57
CA HIS A 7 0.35 -5.57 -9.08
C HIS A 7 0.06 -6.71 -10.09
N ARG A 8 -0.72 -7.70 -9.64
CA ARG A 8 -1.37 -8.66 -10.55
C ARG A 8 -2.33 -7.93 -11.50
N VAL A 9 -2.42 -8.41 -12.74
CA VAL A 9 -3.39 -7.90 -13.71
C VAL A 9 -4.68 -8.72 -13.61
N ALA A 10 -5.78 -8.06 -13.27
CA ALA A 10 -7.13 -8.65 -13.21
C ALA A 10 -8.17 -7.59 -13.56
N ASN A 11 -9.34 -8.00 -14.07
CA ASN A 11 -10.46 -7.11 -14.41
C ASN A 11 -10.08 -5.92 -15.32
N PHE A 12 -9.17 -6.15 -16.27
CA PHE A 12 -8.65 -5.14 -17.18
C PHE A 12 -8.67 -5.64 -18.62
N GLU A 13 -9.33 -4.89 -19.52
CA GLU A 13 -9.44 -5.20 -20.96
C GLU A 13 -9.35 -3.91 -21.79
N THR A 14 -8.75 -4.00 -22.98
CA THR A 14 -8.67 -2.88 -23.93
C THR A 14 -9.02 -3.31 -25.35
N ALA A 15 -9.85 -2.53 -26.05
CA ALA A 15 -10.21 -2.80 -27.45
C ALA A 15 -9.06 -2.56 -28.45
N ASN A 16 -8.09 -1.71 -28.11
CA ASN A 16 -6.96 -1.35 -28.98
C ASN A 16 -5.63 -1.67 -28.27
N PRO A 17 -4.53 -1.88 -29.03
CA PRO A 17 -3.19 -2.00 -28.45
C PRO A 17 -2.83 -0.79 -27.58
N LEU A 18 -2.14 -1.04 -26.46
CA LEU A 18 -1.61 -0.01 -25.57
C LEU A 18 -0.17 -0.32 -25.12
N TYR A 19 0.51 0.70 -24.59
CA TYR A 19 1.75 0.50 -23.82
C TYR A 19 1.41 0.02 -22.40
N MET A 20 2.03 -1.07 -21.98
CA MET A 20 1.90 -1.60 -20.63
C MET A 20 3.25 -2.12 -20.15
N ARG A 21 3.69 -1.63 -18.99
CA ARG A 21 4.92 -2.07 -18.32
C ARG A 21 4.58 -2.47 -16.89
N VAL A 22 4.64 -3.77 -16.64
CA VAL A 22 4.42 -4.33 -15.30
C VAL A 22 5.67 -5.07 -14.89
N GLU A 23 6.20 -4.74 -13.72
CA GLU A 23 7.38 -5.40 -13.17
C GLU A 23 7.10 -5.83 -11.73
N PRO A 24 7.50 -7.05 -11.32
CA PRO A 24 7.28 -7.55 -9.96
C PRO A 24 8.30 -6.93 -8.99
N VAL A 25 8.17 -5.62 -8.74
CA VAL A 25 9.01 -4.84 -7.83
C VAL A 25 8.18 -4.21 -6.72
N GLY A 26 8.85 -3.66 -5.71
CA GLY A 26 8.20 -3.12 -4.51
C GLY A 26 7.30 -1.93 -4.79
N SER A 27 7.57 -1.13 -5.84
CA SER A 27 6.75 0.03 -6.17
C SER A 27 6.75 0.37 -7.66
N ALA A 28 5.63 0.89 -8.16
CA ALA A 28 5.55 1.49 -9.49
C ALA A 28 6.52 2.68 -9.66
N SER A 29 6.85 3.40 -8.58
CA SER A 29 7.85 4.48 -8.59
C SER A 29 9.24 3.98 -9.03
N SER A 30 9.62 2.75 -8.67
CA SER A 30 10.86 2.14 -9.12
C SER A 30 10.88 1.92 -10.64
N ILE A 31 9.73 1.58 -11.22
CA ILE A 31 9.59 1.40 -12.67
C ILE A 31 9.68 2.74 -13.37
N VAL A 32 8.99 3.77 -12.85
CA VAL A 32 9.05 5.13 -13.39
C VAL A 32 10.48 5.68 -13.32
N TYR A 33 11.20 5.45 -12.21
CA TYR A 33 12.60 5.84 -12.10
C TYR A 33 13.49 5.19 -13.17
N ARG A 34 13.32 3.88 -13.43
CA ARG A 34 14.01 3.21 -14.54
C ARG A 34 13.66 3.82 -15.90
N MET A 35 12.40 4.16 -16.12
CA MET A 35 11.96 4.83 -17.35
C MET A 35 12.63 6.19 -17.56
N PHE A 36 12.84 7.00 -16.50
CA PHE A 36 13.62 8.23 -16.61
C PHE A 36 15.06 7.96 -17.12
N LYS A 37 15.75 6.99 -16.52
CA LYS A 37 17.12 6.61 -16.89
C LYS A 37 17.21 6.08 -18.32
N GLU A 38 16.31 5.19 -18.71
CA GLU A 38 16.27 4.58 -20.04
C GLU A 38 16.05 5.62 -21.16
N ASN A 39 15.33 6.70 -20.86
CA ASN A 39 15.08 7.78 -21.81
C ASN A 39 16.13 8.91 -21.73
N GLY A 40 17.16 8.77 -20.89
CA GLY A 40 18.19 9.79 -20.71
C GLY A 40 17.65 11.10 -20.13
N ILE A 41 16.54 11.05 -19.39
CA ILE A 41 15.90 12.22 -18.79
C ILE A 41 16.39 12.36 -17.35
N ALA A 42 16.97 13.51 -17.02
CA ALA A 42 17.33 13.81 -15.64
C ALA A 42 16.08 13.89 -14.75
N VAL A 43 16.12 13.25 -13.57
CA VAL A 43 15.03 13.31 -12.59
C VAL A 43 15.17 14.60 -11.78
N PRO A 44 14.22 15.55 -11.83
CA PRO A 44 14.28 16.74 -11.00
C PRO A 44 14.20 16.39 -9.51
N LYS A 45 14.89 17.15 -8.65
CA LYS A 45 14.95 16.92 -7.18
C LYS A 45 13.59 16.65 -6.54
N ALA A 46 12.58 17.50 -6.84
CA ALA A 46 11.24 17.34 -6.27
C ALA A 46 10.55 16.03 -6.75
N ILE A 47 10.78 15.62 -8.00
CA ILE A 47 10.26 14.37 -8.54
C ILE A 47 10.99 13.17 -7.93
N ALA A 48 12.30 13.26 -7.73
CA ALA A 48 13.06 12.24 -7.04
C ALA A 48 12.52 12.02 -5.61
N GLY A 49 12.21 13.12 -4.90
CA GLY A 49 11.55 13.08 -3.61
C GLY A 49 10.22 12.32 -3.66
N MET A 50 9.32 12.64 -4.60
CA MET A 50 8.03 11.94 -4.70
C MET A 50 8.16 10.46 -5.08
N LEU A 51 9.05 10.12 -6.01
CA LEU A 51 9.31 8.73 -6.39
C LEU A 51 9.85 7.94 -5.19
N LEU A 52 10.76 8.56 -4.43
CA LEU A 52 11.27 7.99 -3.19
C LEU A 52 10.15 7.79 -2.16
N SER A 53 9.26 8.77 -1.97
CA SER A 53 8.13 8.64 -1.06
C SER A 53 7.24 7.44 -1.43
N GLY A 54 6.91 7.29 -2.71
CA GLY A 54 6.09 6.18 -3.18
C GLY A 54 6.76 4.83 -2.93
N LEU A 55 8.07 4.73 -3.22
CA LEU A 55 8.83 3.53 -2.95
C LEU A 55 8.86 3.19 -1.45
N ILE A 56 9.16 4.17 -0.59
CA ILE A 56 9.18 3.98 0.87
C ILE A 56 7.80 3.55 1.39
N SER A 57 6.73 4.16 0.86
CA SER A 57 5.35 3.86 1.25
C SER A 57 5.00 2.40 0.94
N ASP A 58 5.19 1.95 -0.30
CA ASP A 58 4.81 0.59 -0.72
C ASP A 58 5.67 -0.50 -0.06
N THR A 59 6.93 -0.16 0.29
CA THR A 59 7.89 -1.12 0.82
C THR A 59 8.07 -1.04 2.33
N LEU A 60 7.35 -0.16 3.02
CA LEU A 60 7.52 0.12 4.46
C LEU A 60 8.99 0.36 4.81
N LEU A 61 9.62 1.30 4.11
CA LEU A 61 11.06 1.58 4.20
C LEU A 61 11.92 0.33 3.88
N LEU A 62 11.62 -0.34 2.77
CA LEU A 62 12.34 -1.51 2.25
C LEU A 62 12.31 -2.75 3.16
N LYS A 63 11.34 -2.83 4.09
CA LYS A 63 11.16 -3.98 5.00
C LYS A 63 10.07 -4.94 4.55
N SER A 64 9.16 -4.49 3.70
CA SER A 64 8.05 -5.29 3.17
C SER A 64 8.57 -6.50 2.39
N PRO A 65 7.89 -7.66 2.43
CA PRO A 65 8.22 -8.81 1.59
C PRO A 65 8.07 -8.54 0.09
N THR A 66 7.37 -7.47 -0.30
CA THR A 66 7.27 -7.02 -1.71
C THR A 66 8.53 -6.33 -2.21
N THR A 67 9.43 -5.92 -1.31
CA THR A 67 10.67 -5.21 -1.66
C THR A 67 11.54 -6.10 -2.55
N HIS A 68 11.79 -5.64 -3.78
CA HIS A 68 12.67 -6.35 -4.69
C HIS A 68 14.13 -5.93 -4.44
N VAL A 69 15.08 -6.81 -4.72
CA VAL A 69 16.53 -6.54 -4.52
C VAL A 69 17.01 -5.26 -5.22
N SER A 70 16.39 -4.89 -6.34
CA SER A 70 16.72 -3.65 -7.05
C SER A 70 16.26 -2.37 -6.35
N ASP A 71 15.23 -2.46 -5.49
CA ASP A 71 14.61 -1.30 -4.87
C ASP A 71 15.55 -0.60 -3.88
N HIS A 72 16.48 -1.33 -3.24
CA HIS A 72 17.52 -0.74 -2.40
C HIS A 72 18.35 0.30 -3.16
N ARG A 73 18.89 -0.09 -4.33
CA ARG A 73 19.67 0.83 -5.17
C ARG A 73 18.82 2.00 -5.68
N VAL A 74 17.56 1.74 -6.03
CA VAL A 74 16.64 2.80 -6.49
C VAL A 74 16.40 3.81 -5.38
N ALA A 75 16.15 3.36 -4.15
CA ALA A 75 15.94 4.22 -2.99
C ALA A 75 17.19 5.07 -2.68
N GLU A 76 18.38 4.46 -2.68
CA GLU A 76 19.66 5.17 -2.49
C GLU A 76 19.86 6.26 -3.54
N GLU A 77 19.74 5.93 -4.83
CA GLU A 77 19.92 6.88 -5.93
C GLU A 77 18.86 8.01 -5.88
N LEU A 78 17.61 7.70 -5.55
CA LEU A 78 16.55 8.70 -5.40
C LEU A 78 16.75 9.60 -4.18
N ALA A 79 17.25 9.06 -3.06
CA ALA A 79 17.55 9.83 -1.85
C ALA A 79 18.70 10.83 -2.08
N GLU A 80 19.74 10.41 -2.81
CA GLU A 80 20.83 11.30 -3.23
C GLU A 80 20.28 12.44 -4.12
N LEU A 81 19.46 12.12 -5.13
CA LEU A 81 18.85 13.11 -6.01
C LEU A 81 17.88 14.05 -5.31
N ALA A 82 17.18 13.56 -4.27
CA ALA A 82 16.28 14.35 -3.45
C ALA A 82 17.02 15.16 -2.36
N GLU A 83 18.32 14.89 -2.14
CA GLU A 83 19.16 15.44 -1.07
C GLU A 83 18.55 15.20 0.33
N VAL A 84 18.18 13.94 0.62
CA VAL A 84 17.65 13.53 1.93
C VAL A 84 18.37 12.29 2.45
N THR A 85 18.43 12.12 3.78
CA THR A 85 18.83 10.86 4.41
C THR A 85 17.67 9.87 4.32
N LEU A 86 17.87 8.72 3.65
CA LEU A 86 16.81 7.74 3.39
C LEU A 86 16.06 7.33 4.67
N GLU A 87 16.79 6.96 5.72
CA GLU A 87 16.23 6.44 6.97
C GLU A 87 15.48 7.53 7.74
N GLU A 88 16.05 8.72 7.87
CA GLU A 88 15.44 9.83 8.61
C GLU A 88 14.17 10.34 7.91
N TYR A 89 14.27 10.53 6.59
CA TYR A 89 13.15 10.96 5.76
C TYR A 89 12.05 9.89 5.76
N GLY A 90 12.42 8.64 5.51
CA GLY A 90 11.47 7.54 5.41
C GLY A 90 10.74 7.25 6.71
N MET A 91 11.45 7.27 7.85
CA MET A 91 10.82 7.13 9.15
C MET A 91 9.86 8.28 9.46
N SER A 92 10.25 9.52 9.10
CA SER A 92 9.39 10.69 9.26
C SER A 92 8.14 10.61 8.38
N LEU A 93 8.29 10.18 7.13
CA LEU A 93 7.20 9.98 6.19
C LEU A 93 6.21 8.93 6.71
N LEU A 94 6.69 7.76 7.12
CA LEU A 94 5.82 6.69 7.60
C LEU A 94 5.08 7.09 8.88
N LYS A 95 5.76 7.72 9.84
CA LYS A 95 5.13 8.25 11.07
C LYS A 95 4.07 9.31 10.80
N ALA A 96 4.26 10.15 9.78
CA ALA A 96 3.25 11.12 9.38
C ALA A 96 1.96 10.44 8.87
N GLY A 97 2.08 9.22 8.32
CA GLY A 97 0.97 8.39 7.87
C GLY A 97 0.21 7.66 8.98
N THR A 98 0.76 7.53 10.19
CA THR A 98 0.16 6.75 11.30
C THR A 98 -0.70 7.59 12.26
N ASN A 99 -1.11 8.81 11.88
CA ASN A 99 -1.99 9.61 12.73
C ASN A 99 -3.46 9.14 12.64
N LEU A 100 -3.76 8.06 13.36
CA LEU A 100 -5.06 7.37 13.31
C LEU A 100 -6.07 7.92 14.32
N ALA A 101 -5.61 8.49 15.43
CA ALA A 101 -6.47 8.99 16.52
C ALA A 101 -7.48 10.06 16.07
N SER A 102 -7.16 10.80 15.01
CA SER A 102 -8.05 11.83 14.44
C SER A 102 -9.11 11.31 13.46
N LYS A 103 -9.05 10.01 13.11
CA LYS A 103 -9.92 9.40 12.10
C LYS A 103 -11.04 8.59 12.76
N SER A 104 -12.23 8.67 12.19
CA SER A 104 -13.36 7.79 12.54
C SER A 104 -13.08 6.35 12.12
N GLU A 105 -13.84 5.40 12.68
CA GLU A 105 -13.74 3.98 12.35
C GLU A 105 -14.09 3.71 10.89
N ALA A 106 -15.10 4.41 10.36
CA ALA A 106 -15.48 4.32 8.95
C ALA A 106 -14.37 4.84 8.02
N GLU A 107 -13.68 5.91 8.40
CA GLU A 107 -12.51 6.36 7.66
C GLU A 107 -11.38 5.34 7.77
N LEU A 108 -11.07 4.84 8.98
CA LEU A 108 -9.98 3.89 9.21
C LEU A 108 -10.05 2.68 8.28
N ILE A 109 -11.23 2.07 8.16
CA ILE A 109 -11.43 0.87 7.34
C ILE A 109 -11.44 1.16 5.83
N ASP A 110 -11.35 2.44 5.42
CA ASP A 110 -11.43 2.86 4.02
C ASP A 110 -10.21 3.71 3.56
N ILE A 111 -9.26 4.05 4.45
CA ILE A 111 -8.04 4.83 4.11
C ILE A 111 -7.27 4.19 2.95
N ASP A 112 -6.97 2.90 3.09
CA ASP A 112 -6.27 2.10 2.11
C ASP A 112 -7.00 0.76 2.00
N ALA A 113 -8.06 0.75 1.18
CA ALA A 113 -8.89 -0.42 1.02
C ALA A 113 -9.19 -0.71 -0.45
N LYS A 114 -9.06 -1.98 -0.81
CA LYS A 114 -9.28 -2.50 -2.17
C LYS A 114 -10.30 -3.62 -2.13
N THR A 115 -11.14 -3.65 -3.16
CA THR A 115 -12.12 -4.73 -3.35
C THR A 115 -11.58 -5.73 -4.36
N PHE A 116 -11.63 -7.00 -4.02
CA PHE A 116 -11.21 -8.10 -4.84
C PHE A 116 -12.39 -9.03 -5.09
N GLU A 117 -12.49 -9.54 -6.31
CA GLU A 117 -13.39 -10.64 -6.62
C GLU A 117 -12.61 -11.95 -6.49
N LEU A 118 -13.04 -12.83 -5.58
CA LEU A 118 -12.42 -14.12 -5.31
C LEU A 118 -13.48 -15.22 -5.43
N ASN A 119 -13.46 -15.96 -6.54
CA ASN A 119 -14.42 -17.04 -6.83
C ASN A 119 -15.89 -16.57 -6.74
N GLY A 120 -16.20 -15.37 -7.25
CA GLY A 120 -17.55 -14.77 -7.22
C GLY A 120 -17.92 -14.11 -5.89
N ASN A 121 -17.01 -14.09 -4.90
CA ASN A 121 -17.20 -13.40 -3.63
C ASN A 121 -16.51 -12.03 -3.66
N ALA A 122 -17.22 -10.98 -3.26
CA ALA A 122 -16.67 -9.64 -3.11
C ALA A 122 -15.98 -9.50 -1.75
N VAL A 123 -14.65 -9.48 -1.76
CA VAL A 123 -13.81 -9.40 -0.56
C VAL A 123 -13.20 -8.01 -0.47
N ARG A 124 -13.41 -7.33 0.66
CA ARG A 124 -12.76 -6.04 0.96
C ARG A 124 -11.52 -6.31 1.80
N VAL A 125 -10.36 -5.81 1.35
CA VAL A 125 -9.14 -5.83 2.15
C VAL A 125 -8.73 -4.39 2.41
N ALA A 126 -8.67 -4.03 3.69
CA ALA A 126 -8.24 -2.73 4.17
C ALA A 126 -6.92 -2.87 4.92
N GLN A 127 -6.08 -1.84 4.85
CA GLN A 127 -4.83 -1.74 5.58
C GLN A 127 -4.77 -0.42 6.35
N VAL A 128 -4.28 -0.49 7.59
CA VAL A 128 -4.02 0.67 8.43
C VAL A 128 -2.60 0.55 8.96
N ASN A 129 -1.78 1.57 8.70
CA ASN A 129 -0.43 1.67 9.23
C ASN A 129 -0.46 2.35 10.60
N THR A 130 0.16 1.73 11.60
CA THR A 130 0.29 2.25 12.98
C THR A 130 1.72 2.05 13.49
N VAL A 131 2.07 2.76 14.56
CA VAL A 131 3.28 2.49 15.37
C VAL A 131 2.96 1.69 16.64
N ASP A 132 1.67 1.50 16.94
CA ASP A 132 1.17 0.73 18.07
C ASP A 132 -0.13 0.01 17.65
N ILE A 133 -0.08 -1.31 17.54
CA ILE A 133 -1.25 -2.14 17.20
C ILE A 133 -2.26 -2.10 18.34
N ALA A 134 -1.81 -2.08 19.60
CA ALA A 134 -2.70 -2.12 20.75
C ALA A 134 -3.61 -0.89 20.78
N GLU A 135 -3.09 0.30 20.45
CA GLU A 135 -3.87 1.53 20.35
C GLU A 135 -5.04 1.42 19.36
N VAL A 136 -4.84 0.72 18.23
CA VAL A 136 -5.92 0.50 17.25
C VAL A 136 -6.93 -0.52 17.78
N LEU A 137 -6.45 -1.58 18.43
CA LEU A 137 -7.29 -2.63 19.01
C LEU A 137 -8.13 -2.17 20.20
N GLU A 138 -7.76 -1.10 20.90
CA GLU A 138 -8.62 -0.46 21.91
C GLU A 138 -9.98 -0.02 21.32
N ARG A 139 -10.04 0.20 20.00
CA ARG A 139 -11.26 0.57 19.26
C ARG A 139 -11.91 -0.61 18.53
N GLN A 140 -11.48 -1.85 18.80
CA GLN A 140 -11.88 -3.02 18.01
C GLN A 140 -13.40 -3.16 17.86
N GLU A 141 -14.18 -3.07 18.95
CA GLU A 141 -15.64 -3.22 18.86
C GLU A 141 -16.29 -2.20 17.92
N ALA A 142 -15.83 -0.95 17.94
CA ALA A 142 -16.32 0.12 17.07
C ALA A 142 -15.88 -0.10 15.61
N ILE A 143 -14.65 -0.57 15.40
CA ILE A 143 -14.12 -0.95 14.08
C ILE A 143 -14.94 -2.11 13.49
N GLU A 144 -15.22 -3.15 14.28
CA GLU A 144 -16.05 -4.28 13.84
C GLU A 144 -17.47 -3.84 13.46
N ALA A 145 -18.05 -2.89 14.20
CA ALA A 145 -19.35 -2.32 13.88
C ALA A 145 -19.32 -1.58 12.52
N ALA A 146 -18.31 -0.73 12.31
CA ALA A 146 -18.12 -0.02 11.04
C ALA A 146 -17.89 -0.99 9.86
N ILE A 147 -17.12 -2.07 10.07
CA ILE A 147 -16.92 -3.12 9.08
C ILE A 147 -18.25 -3.77 8.71
N LYS A 148 -19.06 -4.17 9.69
CA LYS A 148 -20.37 -4.81 9.45
C LYS A 148 -21.30 -3.88 8.67
N GLU A 149 -21.33 -2.59 9.01
CA GLU A 149 -22.09 -1.59 8.26
C GLU A 149 -21.61 -1.45 6.80
N ALA A 150 -20.30 -1.36 6.57
CA ALA A 150 -19.72 -1.28 5.25
C ALA A 150 -20.00 -2.54 4.40
N MET A 151 -19.91 -3.73 5.01
CA MET A 151 -20.23 -5.00 4.35
C MET A 151 -21.69 -5.05 3.90
N VAL A 152 -22.63 -4.63 4.74
CA VAL A 152 -24.06 -4.58 4.39
C VAL A 152 -24.32 -3.57 3.28
N ALA A 153 -23.72 -2.38 3.37
CA ALA A 153 -23.93 -1.30 2.41
C ALA A 153 -23.40 -1.63 1.01
N ALA A 154 -22.24 -2.29 0.92
CA ALA A 154 -21.56 -2.58 -0.35
C ALA A 154 -21.72 -4.02 -0.83
N GLY A 155 -22.36 -4.90 -0.04
CA GLY A 155 -22.56 -6.30 -0.39
C GLY A 155 -21.28 -7.13 -0.35
N TYR A 156 -20.34 -6.80 0.53
CA TYR A 156 -19.12 -7.60 0.72
C TYR A 156 -19.45 -8.90 1.46
N SER A 157 -18.95 -10.03 0.96
CA SER A 157 -19.08 -11.33 1.65
C SER A 157 -18.09 -11.45 2.82
N ASP A 158 -16.92 -10.84 2.66
CA ASP A 158 -15.80 -10.92 3.59
C ASP A 158 -15.06 -9.58 3.63
N PHE A 159 -14.58 -9.24 4.82
CA PHE A 159 -13.79 -8.05 5.08
C PHE A 159 -12.55 -8.47 5.88
N VAL A 160 -11.37 -8.06 5.43
CA VAL A 160 -10.09 -8.27 6.12
C VAL A 160 -9.47 -6.90 6.38
N LEU A 161 -9.28 -6.56 7.65
CA LEU A 161 -8.52 -5.38 8.07
C LEU A 161 -7.14 -5.82 8.55
N MET A 162 -6.09 -5.27 7.94
CA MET A 162 -4.70 -5.47 8.32
C MET A 162 -4.23 -4.26 9.13
N ILE A 163 -3.91 -4.47 10.40
CA ILE A 163 -3.35 -3.43 11.30
C ILE A 163 -1.84 -3.64 11.34
N THR A 164 -1.10 -2.85 10.58
CA THR A 164 0.33 -3.05 10.32
C THR A 164 1.19 -2.13 11.17
N ASP A 165 2.06 -2.71 12.00
CA ASP A 165 3.11 -1.98 12.71
C ASP A 165 4.29 -1.70 11.76
N ILE A 166 4.46 -0.44 11.38
CA ILE A 166 5.51 -0.01 10.46
C ILE A 166 6.93 -0.08 11.06
N VAL A 167 7.04 -0.11 12.38
CA VAL A 167 8.33 -0.15 13.10
C VAL A 167 8.82 -1.60 13.17
N ASN A 168 7.95 -2.50 13.63
CA ASN A 168 8.26 -3.91 13.89
C ASN A 168 7.95 -4.84 12.71
N SER A 169 7.28 -4.35 11.66
CA SER A 169 7.00 -5.10 10.43
C SER A 169 6.15 -6.37 10.66
N ASN A 170 5.21 -6.31 11.60
CA ASN A 170 4.18 -7.32 11.82
C ASN A 170 2.78 -6.72 11.58
N SER A 171 1.76 -7.58 11.50
CA SER A 171 0.37 -7.14 11.35
C SER A 171 -0.55 -8.03 12.16
N GLU A 172 -1.56 -7.40 12.77
CA GLU A 172 -2.72 -8.08 13.33
C GLU A 172 -3.82 -8.09 12.27
N ILE A 173 -4.54 -9.21 12.14
CA ILE A 173 -5.60 -9.38 11.14
C ILE A 173 -6.95 -9.45 11.85
N LEU A 174 -7.85 -8.53 11.50
CA LEU A 174 -9.25 -8.59 11.89
C LEU A 174 -10.08 -9.00 10.67
N ALA A 175 -10.61 -10.22 10.67
CA ALA A 175 -11.41 -10.76 9.58
C ALA A 175 -12.88 -10.97 10.00
N ILE A 176 -13.81 -10.46 9.22
CA ILE A 176 -15.26 -10.64 9.41
C ILE A 176 -15.88 -11.09 8.10
N GLY A 177 -16.65 -12.18 8.11
CA GLY A 177 -17.36 -12.63 6.92
C GLY A 177 -17.77 -14.09 6.96
N THR A 178 -18.19 -14.58 5.80
CA THR A 178 -18.76 -15.93 5.63
C THR A 178 -17.73 -17.01 5.28
N ASN A 179 -16.52 -16.65 4.87
CA ASN A 179 -15.48 -17.56 4.37
C ASN A 179 -14.17 -17.46 5.17
N MET A 180 -14.25 -17.29 6.50
CA MET A 180 -13.07 -17.04 7.34
C MET A 180 -12.02 -18.16 7.30
N ASP A 181 -12.42 -19.40 7.02
CA ASP A 181 -11.50 -20.56 6.88
C ASP A 181 -10.54 -20.45 5.69
N LYS A 182 -10.72 -19.45 4.81
CA LYS A 182 -9.85 -19.20 3.65
C LYS A 182 -8.88 -18.03 3.87
N VAL A 183 -8.94 -17.40 5.03
CA VAL A 183 -8.05 -16.31 5.45
C VAL A 183 -7.00 -16.90 6.38
N GLU A 184 -6.07 -17.69 5.83
CA GLU A 184 -4.84 -18.16 6.49
C GLU A 184 -3.62 -17.79 5.64
#